data_AF-A0A498IB86-F1
#
_entry.id   AF-A0A498IB86-F1
#
_cell.length_a   1.000
_cell.length_b   1.000
_cell.length_c   1.000
_cell.angle_alpha   90.00
_cell.angle_beta   90.00
_cell.angle_gamma   90.00
#
_symmetry.space_group_name_H-M   'P 1'
#
loop_
_entity.id
_entity.type
_entity.pdbx_description
1 polymer ?
#
loop_
_entity_poly.entity_id
_entity_poly.type
_entity_poly.pdbx_seq_one_letter_code
_entity_poly.pdbx_strand_id
1 'polypeptide(L)'
;MVESSNLIGKSPPMVSIMLLILYLINIINFESDAGASIGVCYGTLGNLPPSGEVIALYKQYNIQKLRLYAPNDDALRALQGSTIEVMLGIENERLQDISSNQARADDWVQRNAKSYPNVNFKYIAVGNEVDALGNRAPYVGPAMDNIQNAISRAGLANQIKVSTAVFPIILKESFPPSKGLFRPDYRPFLDPIISFLVRNQSPLLVNMYTYFSYIQNSQKIKLEYALFTSPLVVVNDDRLGYQNLFDAILDAHYSALEKAGGGSLKIVVSETGWPSAGGDEQVTTTENARIYNSNLIKHVKGGTPKKPESPIDTYLSDSLAQFLVPAMRNIQNAISSGSLGNQIKVSTAFDTTVLGVSFPPSKGVFRSEYRAVLNPLIAFLVDNNSPLLLNMYPYFAYSGSSGDVRLDYALFTAPSVVVQDGNLGYNNLFDAILDSAYAALERAGAGSLAIVVSETGWPSAGANSTTIDNARTYNSNLIKHVKKGTPWKPGKPIETCIFAMFDENKKTPELEKHWGLFSPNKQPKYPIDFN
;
A
#
# COMPACT_ATOMS: atom_id res chain seq x y z
N MET A 1 65.26 39.94 32.63
CA MET A 1 64.98 40.07 31.18
C MET A 1 64.16 38.88 30.77
N VAL A 2 63.13 39.17 29.97
CA VAL A 2 61.93 38.38 29.69
C VAL A 2 62.20 37.32 28.62
N GLU A 3 61.30 36.31 28.60
CA GLU A 3 60.92 35.36 27.53
C GLU A 3 61.26 33.90 27.85
N SER A 4 60.43 32.89 27.62
CA SER A 4 58.98 32.73 27.43
C SER A 4 58.75 31.21 27.43
N SER A 5 57.65 30.75 28.03
CA SER A 5 57.09 29.39 28.08
C SER A 5 57.37 28.44 26.90
N ASN A 6 57.60 27.15 27.20
CA ASN A 6 56.82 26.03 26.63
C ASN A 6 57.00 24.73 27.44
N LEU A 7 55.93 24.32 28.13
CA LEU A 7 55.79 23.02 28.79
C LEU A 7 55.44 21.97 27.72
N ILE A 8 56.35 21.04 27.45
CA ILE A 8 56.10 19.86 26.61
C ILE A 8 55.30 18.87 27.46
N GLY A 9 53.97 18.89 27.31
CA GLY A 9 53.08 17.86 27.87
C GLY A 9 53.23 16.56 27.09
N LYS A 10 53.64 15.49 27.79
CA LYS A 10 53.65 14.12 27.26
C LYS A 10 52.23 13.70 26.87
N SER A 11 52.04 13.36 25.59
CA SER A 11 50.81 12.73 25.09
C SER A 11 50.59 11.36 25.74
N PRO A 12 49.37 11.01 26.19
CA PRO A 12 49.07 9.68 26.71
C PRO A 12 49.12 8.64 25.57
N PRO A 13 49.42 7.35 25.86
CA PRO A 13 49.56 6.34 24.82
C PRO A 13 48.20 6.11 24.15
N MET A 14 48.19 6.07 22.80
CA MET A 14 46.98 5.86 21.96
C MET A 14 46.14 4.64 22.37
N VAL A 15 46.71 3.68 23.10
CA VAL A 15 46.04 2.48 23.62
C VAL A 15 45.03 2.79 24.73
N SER A 16 45.24 3.82 25.56
CA SER A 16 44.28 4.22 26.60
C SER A 16 43.08 5.02 26.05
N ILE A 17 43.24 5.68 24.91
CA ILE A 17 42.13 6.37 24.23
C ILE A 17 41.25 5.36 23.48
N MET A 18 41.84 4.31 22.89
CA MET A 18 41.08 3.22 22.25
C MET A 18 40.26 2.40 23.25
N LEU A 19 40.78 2.12 24.45
CA LEU A 19 40.03 1.41 25.50
C LEU A 19 38.92 2.26 26.14
N LEU A 20 39.09 3.59 26.22
CA LEU A 20 38.04 4.50 26.68
C LEU A 20 36.94 4.67 25.62
N ILE A 21 37.29 4.67 24.32
CA ILE A 21 36.32 4.69 23.21
C ILE A 21 35.57 3.36 23.10
N LEU A 22 36.23 2.20 23.32
CA LEU A 22 35.58 0.89 23.37
C LEU A 22 34.72 0.67 24.63
N TYR A 23 35.01 1.35 25.74
CA TYR A 23 34.17 1.37 26.94
C TYR A 23 32.99 2.35 26.80
N LEU A 24 33.17 3.48 26.12
CA LEU A 24 32.09 4.43 25.79
C LEU A 24 31.15 3.91 24.68
N ILE A 25 31.63 3.06 23.76
CA ILE A 25 30.79 2.35 22.77
C ILE A 25 29.96 1.24 23.44
N ASN A 26 30.36 0.74 24.61
CA ASN A 26 29.56 -0.21 25.41
C ASN A 26 28.64 0.47 26.45
N ILE A 27 28.63 1.82 26.53
CA ILE A 27 27.71 2.60 27.38
C ILE A 27 26.69 3.40 26.53
N ILE A 28 26.76 3.32 25.21
CA ILE A 28 25.55 3.45 24.40
C ILE A 28 24.78 2.15 24.59
N ASN A 29 24.14 2.06 25.76
CA ASN A 29 23.02 1.18 25.95
C ASN A 29 22.18 1.30 24.69
N PHE A 30 21.84 0.14 24.12
CA PHE A 30 20.53 -0.04 23.53
C PHE A 30 19.51 0.47 24.57
N GLU A 31 19.24 1.77 24.55
CA GLU A 31 17.88 2.21 24.76
C GLU A 31 17.12 1.50 23.63
N SER A 32 16.49 0.38 24.00
CA SER A 32 15.21 0.07 23.42
C SER A 32 14.39 1.34 23.63
N ASP A 33 14.38 2.20 22.62
CA ASP A 33 13.56 3.39 22.61
C ASP A 33 12.14 2.87 22.84
N ALA A 34 11.65 2.99 24.08
CA ALA A 34 10.31 2.58 24.48
C ALA A 34 9.32 3.66 24.00
N GLY A 35 9.49 4.07 22.75
CA GLY A 35 8.92 5.26 22.13
C GLY A 35 8.51 4.94 20.70
N ALA A 36 7.20 4.76 20.52
CA ALA A 36 6.49 4.52 19.26
C ALA A 36 7.04 3.40 18.35
N SER A 37 6.21 2.38 18.13
CA SER A 37 6.45 1.43 17.05
C SER A 37 5.31 1.45 16.04
N ILE A 38 5.67 1.44 14.76
CA ILE A 38 4.74 1.54 13.63
C ILE A 38 4.33 0.14 13.23
N GLY A 39 3.01 -0.02 13.06
CA GLY A 39 2.43 -1.20 12.48
C GLY A 39 2.12 -1.04 11.00
N VAL A 40 1.96 -2.18 10.33
CA VAL A 40 1.34 -2.22 9.01
C VAL A 40 0.13 -3.16 9.08
N CYS A 41 -0.94 -2.78 8.40
CA CYS A 41 -2.14 -3.58 8.24
C CYS A 41 -1.89 -4.61 7.14
N TYR A 42 -2.07 -5.90 7.44
CA TYR A 42 -2.03 -6.96 6.45
C TYR A 42 -3.47 -7.29 6.00
N GLY A 43 -3.92 -6.57 4.98
CA GLY A 43 -5.15 -6.92 4.27
C GLY A 43 -4.93 -8.15 3.40
N THR A 44 -5.84 -9.13 3.45
CA THR A 44 -5.71 -10.40 2.72
C THR A 44 -6.62 -10.51 1.50
N LEU A 45 -7.26 -9.40 1.11
CA LEU A 45 -8.18 -9.35 -0.02
C LEU A 45 -7.40 -8.98 -1.29
N GLY A 46 -7.09 -9.97 -2.12
CA GLY A 46 -6.41 -9.78 -3.40
C GLY A 46 -5.52 -10.95 -3.80
N ASN A 47 -4.79 -10.80 -4.90
CA ASN A 47 -3.74 -11.73 -5.29
C ASN A 47 -2.43 -11.34 -4.59
N LEU A 48 -2.21 -11.89 -3.40
CA LEU A 48 -1.12 -11.50 -2.50
C LEU A 48 -0.09 -12.64 -2.35
N PRO A 49 1.17 -12.32 -1.98
CA PRO A 49 2.14 -13.35 -1.62
C PRO A 49 1.62 -14.26 -0.49
N PRO A 50 2.13 -15.49 -0.39
CA PRO A 50 1.82 -16.38 0.73
C PRO A 50 2.09 -15.68 2.08
N SER A 51 1.23 -15.90 3.07
CA SER A 51 1.31 -15.20 4.36
C SER A 51 2.68 -15.31 5.04
N GLY A 52 3.36 -16.46 4.91
CA GLY A 52 4.70 -16.64 5.46
C GLY A 52 5.74 -15.70 4.87
N GLU A 53 5.64 -15.39 3.57
CA GLU A 53 6.51 -14.42 2.90
C GLU A 53 6.19 -13.00 3.33
N VAL A 54 4.91 -12.67 3.51
CA VAL A 54 4.50 -11.37 4.06
C VAL A 54 5.08 -11.16 5.45
N ILE A 55 5.00 -12.15 6.35
CA ILE A 55 5.62 -12.06 7.67
C ILE A 55 7.15 -11.95 7.61
N ALA A 56 7.80 -12.62 6.66
CA ALA A 56 9.23 -12.47 6.44
C ALA A 56 9.61 -11.02 6.07
N LEU A 57 8.77 -10.32 5.31
CA LEU A 57 8.96 -8.90 5.01
C LEU A 57 8.83 -8.03 6.26
N TYR A 58 7.86 -8.29 7.15
CA TYR A 58 7.77 -7.56 8.42
C TYR A 58 9.06 -7.68 9.23
N LYS A 59 9.63 -8.88 9.31
CA LYS A 59 10.91 -9.14 10.01
C LYS A 59 12.07 -8.41 9.33
N GLN A 60 12.16 -8.49 8.00
CA GLN A 60 13.24 -7.86 7.23
C GLN A 60 13.27 -6.34 7.39
N TYR A 61 12.09 -5.70 7.40
CA TYR A 61 11.97 -4.24 7.48
C TYR A 61 11.81 -3.72 8.91
N ASN A 62 11.99 -4.59 9.92
CA ASN A 62 11.81 -4.26 11.33
C ASN A 62 10.46 -3.56 11.59
N ILE A 63 9.40 -4.03 10.92
CA ILE A 63 8.03 -3.60 11.19
C ILE A 63 7.60 -4.32 12.46
N GLN A 64 7.46 -3.57 13.54
CA GLN A 64 7.32 -4.12 14.88
C GLN A 64 5.88 -4.39 15.29
N LYS A 65 4.89 -3.91 14.52
CA LYS A 65 3.47 -4.24 14.75
C LYS A 65 2.77 -4.70 13.48
N LEU A 66 1.81 -5.60 13.63
CA LEU A 66 1.02 -6.18 12.55
C LEU A 66 -0.45 -6.14 12.95
N ARG A 67 -1.31 -5.63 12.06
CA ARG A 67 -2.76 -5.82 12.17
C ARG A 67 -3.23 -6.87 11.17
N LEU A 68 -3.80 -7.95 11.67
CA LEU A 68 -4.55 -8.95 10.91
C LEU A 68 -6.04 -8.70 11.10
N TYR A 69 -6.84 -8.74 10.03
CA TYR A 69 -8.30 -8.50 10.12
C TYR A 69 -9.10 -9.74 10.54
N ALA A 70 -8.49 -10.92 10.37
CA ALA A 70 -9.04 -12.22 10.68
C ALA A 70 -7.89 -13.17 11.06
N PRO A 71 -8.16 -14.27 11.79
CA PRO A 71 -7.19 -15.34 11.97
C PRO A 71 -6.71 -15.90 10.63
N ASN A 72 -5.39 -15.96 10.47
CA ASN A 72 -4.73 -16.55 9.30
C ASN A 72 -3.64 -17.50 9.80
N ASP A 73 -3.89 -18.81 9.70
CA ASP A 73 -3.01 -19.83 10.29
C ASP A 73 -1.58 -19.75 9.78
N ASP A 74 -1.38 -19.50 8.49
CA ASP A 74 -0.04 -19.40 7.90
C ASP A 74 0.71 -18.16 8.40
N ALA A 75 0.03 -17.02 8.54
CA ALA A 75 0.60 -15.81 9.13
C ALA A 75 0.98 -16.07 10.60
N LEU A 76 0.08 -16.66 11.39
CA LEU A 76 0.29 -16.93 12.81
C LEU A 76 1.42 -17.94 13.06
N ARG A 77 1.55 -18.97 12.20
CA ARG A 77 2.70 -19.88 12.23
C ARG A 77 4.00 -19.14 11.93
N ALA A 78 4.01 -18.29 10.91
CA ALA A 78 5.21 -17.53 10.53
C ALA A 78 5.62 -16.47 11.58
N LEU A 79 4.68 -16.00 12.40
CA LEU A 79 4.92 -15.03 13.48
C LEU A 79 5.53 -15.66 14.74
N GLN A 80 5.50 -16.98 14.90
CA GLN A 80 6.07 -17.68 16.05
C GLN A 80 7.55 -17.28 16.26
N GLY A 81 7.89 -16.91 17.50
CA GLY A 81 9.25 -16.54 17.89
C GLY A 81 9.71 -15.17 17.40
N SER A 82 8.83 -14.38 16.77
CA SER A 82 9.13 -13.00 16.40
C SER A 82 8.81 -12.03 17.54
N THR A 83 9.42 -10.84 17.51
CA THR A 83 9.09 -9.73 18.41
C THR A 83 7.90 -8.90 17.93
N ILE A 84 7.36 -9.20 16.73
CA ILE A 84 6.29 -8.44 16.09
C ILE A 84 5.02 -8.52 16.93
N GLU A 85 4.54 -7.37 17.37
CA GLU A 85 3.30 -7.21 18.10
C GLU A 85 2.09 -7.42 17.17
N VAL A 86 1.16 -8.28 17.56
CA VAL A 86 0.01 -8.63 16.72
C VAL A 86 -1.27 -8.06 17.30
N MET A 87 -1.96 -7.25 16.50
CA MET A 87 -3.38 -6.96 16.63
C MET A 87 -4.16 -7.94 15.76
N LEU A 88 -4.92 -8.83 16.39
CA LEU A 88 -5.71 -9.85 15.70
C LEU A 88 -7.19 -9.47 15.68
N GLY A 89 -7.77 -9.34 14.49
CA GLY A 89 -9.16 -9.03 14.27
C GLY A 89 -10.08 -10.24 14.42
N ILE A 90 -11.29 -9.97 14.90
CA ILE A 90 -12.47 -10.82 14.79
C ILE A 90 -13.35 -10.22 13.71
N GLU A 91 -13.75 -11.03 12.75
CA GLU A 91 -14.58 -10.62 11.63
C GLU A 91 -15.99 -10.21 12.08
N ASN A 92 -16.58 -9.23 11.40
CA ASN A 92 -17.91 -8.70 11.75
C ASN A 92 -19.01 -9.77 11.72
N GLU A 93 -18.85 -10.80 10.87
CA GLU A 93 -19.75 -11.94 10.72
C GLU A 93 -19.78 -12.85 11.96
N ARG A 94 -18.72 -12.83 12.78
CA ARG A 94 -18.59 -13.68 13.97
C ARG A 94 -19.18 -13.05 15.23
N LEU A 95 -19.48 -11.75 15.20
CA LEU A 95 -19.91 -11.01 16.39
C LEU A 95 -21.16 -11.61 17.05
N GLN A 96 -22.16 -12.02 16.27
CA GLN A 96 -23.39 -12.60 16.81
C GLN A 96 -23.15 -13.97 17.47
N ASP A 97 -22.33 -14.83 16.86
CA ASP A 97 -21.99 -16.16 17.40
C ASP A 97 -21.17 -16.03 18.70
N ILE A 98 -20.19 -15.12 18.71
CA ILE A 98 -19.31 -14.90 19.86
C ILE A 98 -20.05 -14.19 21.01
N SER A 99 -20.92 -13.23 20.73
CA SER A 99 -21.69 -12.52 21.77
C SER A 99 -22.73 -13.40 22.44
N SER A 100 -23.33 -14.35 21.72
CA SER A 100 -24.43 -15.17 22.23
C SER A 100 -23.98 -16.36 23.09
N ASN A 101 -22.70 -16.76 23.02
CA ASN A 101 -22.23 -17.95 23.74
C ASN A 101 -20.76 -17.85 24.16
N GLN A 102 -20.49 -17.84 25.47
CA GLN A 102 -19.14 -17.81 26.03
C GLN A 102 -18.25 -18.98 25.55
N ALA A 103 -18.81 -20.17 25.34
CA ALA A 103 -18.04 -21.32 24.85
C ALA A 103 -17.50 -21.08 23.42
N ARG A 104 -18.21 -20.28 22.60
CA ARG A 104 -17.73 -19.88 21.27
C ARG A 104 -16.55 -18.92 21.36
N ALA A 105 -16.56 -18.01 22.33
CA ALA A 105 -15.44 -17.12 22.59
C ALA A 105 -14.21 -17.89 23.13
N ASP A 106 -14.42 -18.81 24.08
CA ASP A 106 -13.36 -19.65 24.65
C ASP A 106 -12.65 -20.47 23.55
N ASP A 107 -13.45 -21.05 22.66
CA ASP A 107 -13.00 -21.84 21.52
C ASP A 107 -12.29 -20.99 20.44
N TRP A 108 -12.74 -19.75 20.21
CA TRP A 108 -12.04 -18.81 19.35
C TRP A 108 -10.66 -18.43 19.91
N VAL A 109 -10.56 -18.08 21.21
CA VAL A 109 -9.29 -17.73 21.86
C VAL A 109 -8.34 -18.94 21.90
N GLN A 110 -8.87 -20.13 22.17
CA GLN A 110 -8.08 -21.36 22.17
C GLN A 110 -7.42 -21.59 20.81
N ARG A 111 -8.18 -21.50 19.71
CA ARG A 111 -7.65 -21.76 18.36
C ARG A 111 -6.73 -20.67 17.85
N ASN A 112 -7.08 -19.39 18.06
CA ASN A 112 -6.47 -18.28 17.33
C ASN A 112 -5.40 -17.54 18.12
N ALA A 113 -5.35 -17.72 19.45
CA ALA A 113 -4.30 -17.14 20.30
C ALA A 113 -3.51 -18.24 21.03
N LYS A 114 -4.18 -19.12 21.77
CA LYS A 114 -3.49 -20.09 22.65
C LYS A 114 -2.71 -21.17 21.90
N SER A 115 -3.21 -21.62 20.75
CA SER A 115 -2.46 -22.53 19.85
C SER A 115 -1.18 -21.92 19.29
N TYR A 116 -0.98 -20.61 19.48
CA TYR A 116 0.17 -19.86 18.98
C TYR A 116 0.97 -19.20 20.11
N PRO A 117 1.55 -19.97 21.06
CA PRO A 117 2.11 -19.44 22.31
C PRO A 117 3.30 -18.48 22.13
N ASN A 118 4.08 -18.58 21.04
CA ASN A 118 5.20 -17.66 20.78
C ASN A 118 4.86 -16.53 19.79
N VAL A 119 3.58 -16.22 19.57
CA VAL A 119 3.17 -14.99 18.88
C VAL A 119 2.95 -13.90 19.92
N ASN A 120 3.54 -12.72 19.70
CA ASN A 120 3.43 -11.57 20.60
C ASN A 120 2.10 -10.83 20.36
N PHE A 121 0.97 -11.45 20.71
CA PHE A 121 -0.32 -10.78 20.67
C PHE A 121 -0.37 -9.61 21.65
N LYS A 122 -0.80 -8.44 21.17
CA LYS A 122 -1.04 -7.25 21.99
C LYS A 122 -2.51 -6.88 22.07
N TYR A 123 -3.21 -7.01 20.95
CA TYR A 123 -4.60 -6.62 20.86
C TYR A 123 -5.44 -7.70 20.20
N ILE A 124 -6.67 -7.86 20.68
CA ILE A 124 -7.75 -8.46 19.89
C ILE A 124 -8.74 -7.35 19.55
N ALA A 125 -8.94 -7.13 18.24
CA ALA A 125 -9.87 -6.15 17.71
C ALA A 125 -11.20 -6.83 17.36
N VAL A 126 -12.22 -6.66 18.21
CA VAL A 126 -13.53 -7.28 18.07
C VAL A 126 -14.37 -6.48 17.07
N GLY A 127 -14.40 -6.94 15.83
CA GLY A 127 -15.00 -6.22 14.71
C GLY A 127 -14.11 -5.09 14.18
N ASN A 128 -14.41 -4.67 12.96
CA ASN A 128 -13.81 -3.53 12.28
C ASN A 128 -14.90 -2.66 11.66
N GLU A 129 -14.99 -1.39 12.08
CA GLU A 129 -15.92 -0.40 11.53
C GLU A 129 -17.37 -0.90 11.50
N VAL A 130 -17.83 -1.52 12.58
CA VAL A 130 -19.23 -1.92 12.71
C VAL A 130 -20.11 -0.68 12.66
N ASP A 131 -21.05 -0.65 11.72
CA ASP A 131 -22.05 0.42 11.61
C ASP A 131 -22.81 0.54 12.93
N ALA A 132 -22.66 1.68 13.61
CA ALA A 132 -23.25 1.95 14.92
C ALA A 132 -24.78 1.95 14.90
N LEU A 133 -25.41 2.13 13.73
CA LEU A 133 -26.86 2.05 13.53
C LEU A 133 -27.30 0.74 12.87
N GLY A 134 -26.34 -0.14 12.54
CA GLY A 134 -26.58 -1.39 11.85
C GLY A 134 -27.01 -2.52 12.78
N ASN A 135 -27.47 -3.63 12.18
CA ASN A 135 -27.94 -4.82 12.90
C ASN A 135 -26.84 -5.56 13.69
N ARG A 136 -25.56 -5.27 13.44
CA ARG A 136 -24.42 -5.87 14.15
C ARG A 136 -23.97 -5.09 15.38
N ALA A 137 -24.33 -3.81 15.50
CA ALA A 137 -23.92 -2.95 16.60
C ALA A 137 -24.22 -3.54 18.00
N PRO A 138 -25.39 -4.16 18.26
CA PRO A 138 -25.70 -4.70 19.58
C PRO A 138 -24.79 -5.84 20.04
N TYR A 139 -24.06 -6.48 19.12
CA TYR A 139 -23.23 -7.65 19.41
C TYR A 139 -21.78 -7.30 19.79
N VAL A 140 -21.30 -6.08 19.51
CA VAL A 140 -19.89 -5.72 19.74
C VAL A 140 -19.53 -5.74 21.22
N GLY A 141 -20.28 -5.03 22.07
CA GLY A 141 -20.04 -4.99 23.52
C GLY A 141 -20.03 -6.38 24.16
N PRO A 142 -21.10 -7.19 24.00
CA PRO A 142 -21.13 -8.54 24.58
C PRO A 142 -20.05 -9.48 23.99
N ALA A 143 -19.69 -9.35 22.71
CA ALA A 143 -18.57 -10.11 22.15
C ALA A 143 -17.23 -9.71 22.79
N MET A 144 -17.02 -8.41 23.07
CA MET A 144 -15.83 -7.93 23.80
C MET A 144 -15.77 -8.51 25.22
N ASP A 145 -16.88 -8.51 25.96
CA ASP A 145 -16.96 -9.14 27.28
C ASP A 145 -16.62 -10.64 27.23
N ASN A 146 -17.21 -11.38 26.28
CA ASN A 146 -16.97 -12.82 26.16
C ASN A 146 -15.51 -13.13 25.77
N ILE A 147 -14.91 -12.36 24.86
CA ILE A 147 -13.50 -12.52 24.47
C ILE A 147 -12.56 -12.14 25.62
N GLN A 148 -12.89 -11.10 26.40
CA GLN A 148 -12.10 -10.74 27.58
C GLN A 148 -12.12 -11.85 28.64
N ASN A 149 -13.29 -12.45 28.87
CA ASN A 149 -13.41 -13.61 29.77
C ASN A 149 -12.58 -14.79 29.27
N ALA A 150 -12.63 -15.07 27.97
CA ALA A 150 -11.87 -16.16 27.34
C ALA A 150 -10.35 -15.94 27.46
N ILE A 151 -9.86 -14.72 27.20
CA ILE A 151 -8.45 -14.33 27.40
C ILE A 151 -8.04 -14.49 28.86
N SER A 152 -8.87 -14.04 29.80
CA SER A 152 -8.61 -14.19 31.24
C SER A 152 -8.53 -15.65 31.66
N ARG A 153 -9.48 -16.50 31.22
CA ARG A 153 -9.48 -17.96 31.46
C ARG A 153 -8.27 -18.66 30.85
N ALA A 154 -7.79 -18.15 29.71
CA ALA A 154 -6.59 -18.65 29.05
C ALA A 154 -5.28 -18.18 29.72
N GLY A 155 -5.34 -17.30 30.73
CA GLY A 155 -4.16 -16.75 31.39
C GLY A 155 -3.44 -15.65 30.59
N LEU A 156 -4.11 -15.05 29.60
CA LEU A 156 -3.53 -14.10 28.64
C LEU A 156 -3.88 -12.63 28.95
N ALA A 157 -4.61 -12.35 30.04
CA ALA A 157 -5.16 -11.01 30.34
C ALA A 157 -4.10 -9.93 30.59
N ASN A 158 -2.90 -10.31 31.04
CA ASN A 158 -1.78 -9.38 31.22
C ASN A 158 -1.04 -9.07 29.91
N GLN A 159 -1.24 -9.89 28.88
CA GLN A 159 -0.55 -9.80 27.60
C GLN A 159 -1.43 -9.16 26.52
N ILE A 160 -2.71 -9.55 26.46
CA ILE A 160 -3.61 -9.20 25.36
C ILE A 160 -4.73 -8.30 25.87
N LYS A 161 -4.86 -7.12 25.27
CA LYS A 161 -5.97 -6.20 25.51
C LYS A 161 -7.06 -6.39 24.46
N VAL A 162 -8.31 -6.39 24.89
CA VAL A 162 -9.47 -6.43 23.99
C VAL A 162 -9.93 -5.03 23.68
N SER A 163 -10.16 -4.74 22.39
CA SER A 163 -10.75 -3.49 21.95
C SER A 163 -11.59 -3.71 20.69
N THR A 164 -12.08 -2.63 20.07
CA THR A 164 -12.82 -2.64 18.80
C THR A 164 -12.39 -1.42 17.97
N ALA A 165 -12.31 -1.60 16.65
CA ALA A 165 -11.94 -0.55 15.72
C ALA A 165 -13.18 0.21 15.24
N VAL A 166 -13.22 1.52 15.54
CA VAL A 166 -14.29 2.42 15.14
C VAL A 166 -13.88 3.34 13.99
N PHE A 167 -14.86 3.75 13.19
CA PHE A 167 -14.72 4.74 12.13
C PHE A 167 -14.58 6.16 12.72
N PRO A 168 -13.93 7.15 12.04
CA PRO A 168 -13.77 8.48 12.59
C PRO A 168 -15.06 9.34 12.50
N ILE A 169 -16.07 8.93 11.71
CA ILE A 169 -17.40 9.59 11.64
C ILE A 169 -18.28 9.20 12.85
N ILE A 170 -17.69 9.19 14.05
CA ILE A 170 -18.43 9.07 15.31
C ILE A 170 -18.58 10.42 16.01
N LEU A 171 -17.88 11.46 15.54
CA LEU A 171 -17.92 12.79 16.10
C LEU A 171 -19.03 13.64 15.47
N LYS A 172 -19.88 14.25 16.31
CA LYS A 172 -20.81 15.32 15.95
C LYS A 172 -20.07 16.65 15.80
N GLU A 173 -19.13 16.92 16.71
CA GLU A 173 -18.27 18.08 16.69
C GLU A 173 -16.82 17.62 16.75
N SER A 174 -15.98 18.14 15.87
CA SER A 174 -14.54 17.84 15.79
C SER A 174 -13.67 19.09 15.62
N PHE A 175 -14.28 20.27 15.51
CA PHE A 175 -13.58 21.54 15.33
C PHE A 175 -14.15 22.64 16.25
N PRO A 176 -13.29 23.36 17.00
CA PRO A 176 -11.88 23.02 17.23
C PRO A 176 -11.75 21.72 18.05
N PRO A 177 -10.57 21.07 18.11
CA PRO A 177 -10.41 19.75 18.73
C PRO A 177 -10.98 19.63 20.17
N SER A 178 -10.89 20.67 21.00
CA SER A 178 -11.46 20.75 22.35
C SER A 178 -12.98 20.55 22.40
N LYS A 179 -13.67 20.85 21.30
CA LYS A 179 -15.12 20.65 21.15
C LYS A 179 -15.51 19.24 20.76
N GLY A 180 -14.56 18.36 20.46
CA GLY A 180 -14.74 16.92 20.24
C GLY A 180 -15.92 16.32 21.00
N LEU A 181 -16.93 15.80 20.31
CA LEU A 181 -18.16 15.27 20.91
C LEU A 181 -18.71 14.12 20.07
N PHE A 182 -18.99 12.96 20.68
CA PHE A 182 -19.64 11.85 19.98
C PHE A 182 -21.08 12.18 19.57
N ARG A 183 -21.54 11.62 18.45
CA ARG A 183 -22.93 11.77 18.03
C ARG A 183 -23.89 11.13 19.05
N PRO A 184 -24.97 11.82 19.46
CA PRO A 184 -25.93 11.28 20.43
C PRO A 184 -26.57 9.95 20.00
N ASP A 185 -26.86 9.78 18.71
CA ASP A 185 -27.43 8.56 18.14
C ASP A 185 -26.47 7.36 18.18
N TYR A 186 -25.16 7.61 18.31
CA TYR A 186 -24.14 6.55 18.42
C TYR A 186 -23.80 6.20 19.86
N ARG A 187 -24.26 6.99 20.85
CA ARG A 187 -23.98 6.75 22.28
C ARG A 187 -24.46 5.38 22.78
N PRO A 188 -25.64 4.85 22.40
CA PRO A 188 -26.05 3.51 22.83
C PRO A 188 -25.07 2.40 22.40
N PHE A 189 -24.37 2.59 21.29
CA PHE A 189 -23.32 1.69 20.82
C PHE A 189 -21.97 1.95 21.52
N LEU A 190 -21.57 3.22 21.66
CA LEU A 190 -20.26 3.61 22.18
C LEU A 190 -20.13 3.52 23.70
N ASP A 191 -21.18 3.83 24.46
CA ASP A 191 -21.12 3.90 25.93
C ASP A 191 -20.78 2.55 26.58
N PRO A 192 -21.35 1.40 26.15
CA PRO A 192 -20.93 0.10 26.62
C PRO A 192 -19.47 -0.21 26.27
N ILE A 193 -19.01 0.17 25.07
CA ILE A 193 -17.62 -0.02 24.62
C ILE A 193 -16.66 0.80 25.50
N ILE A 194 -16.94 2.09 25.69
CA ILE A 194 -16.12 2.98 26.53
C ILE A 194 -16.06 2.45 27.95
N SER A 195 -17.20 2.07 28.53
CA SER A 195 -17.28 1.50 29.87
C SER A 195 -16.47 0.21 29.98
N PHE A 196 -16.53 -0.66 28.97
CA PHE A 196 -15.70 -1.86 28.89
C PHE A 196 -14.21 -1.51 28.85
N LEU A 197 -13.80 -0.59 27.97
CA LEU A 197 -12.40 -0.24 27.79
C LEU A 197 -11.79 0.37 29.06
N VAL A 198 -12.56 1.22 29.75
CA VAL A 198 -12.15 1.84 31.01
C VAL A 198 -11.95 0.79 32.10
N ARG A 199 -12.91 -0.14 32.27
CA ARG A 199 -12.80 -1.23 33.25
C ARG A 199 -11.59 -2.13 33.03
N ASN A 200 -11.23 -2.38 31.76
CA ASN A 200 -10.17 -3.32 31.39
C ASN A 200 -8.81 -2.66 31.09
N GLN A 201 -8.74 -1.32 31.20
CA GLN A 201 -7.57 -0.51 30.82
C GLN A 201 -7.09 -0.85 29.38
N SER A 202 -8.04 -0.99 28.47
CA SER A 202 -7.79 -1.26 27.05
C SER A 202 -7.86 0.05 26.24
N PRO A 203 -7.07 0.22 25.17
CA PRO A 203 -7.17 1.40 24.33
C PRO A 203 -8.44 1.37 23.48
N LEU A 204 -8.90 2.51 22.97
CA LEU A 204 -9.83 2.57 21.84
C LEU A 204 -9.04 2.47 20.53
N LEU A 205 -9.48 1.62 19.60
CA LEU A 205 -8.88 1.55 18.26
C LEU A 205 -9.67 2.47 17.32
N VAL A 206 -9.00 3.38 16.62
CA VAL A 206 -9.64 4.32 15.69
C VAL A 206 -8.98 4.21 14.32
N ASN A 207 -9.78 3.93 13.29
CA ASN A 207 -9.34 4.06 11.91
C ASN A 207 -9.37 5.55 11.53
N MET A 208 -8.24 6.12 11.15
CA MET A 208 -8.08 7.57 11.00
C MET A 208 -7.45 7.91 9.65
N TYR A 209 -8.21 8.55 8.77
CA TYR A 209 -7.74 8.92 7.43
C TYR A 209 -7.92 10.42 7.21
N THR A 210 -6.83 11.19 7.24
CA THR A 210 -6.87 12.63 6.92
C THR A 210 -7.36 12.90 5.50
N TYR A 211 -7.11 11.95 4.59
CA TYR A 211 -7.60 11.96 3.21
C TYR A 211 -9.12 12.17 3.12
N PHE A 212 -9.92 11.40 3.86
CA PHE A 212 -11.39 11.52 3.78
C PHE A 212 -11.90 12.86 4.27
N SER A 213 -11.32 13.40 5.35
CA SER A 213 -11.64 14.73 5.84
C SER A 213 -11.29 15.81 4.81
N TYR A 214 -10.12 15.68 4.16
CA TYR A 214 -9.69 16.58 3.09
C TYR A 214 -10.64 16.57 1.89
N ILE A 215 -10.93 15.41 1.29
CA ILE A 215 -11.75 15.38 0.06
C ILE A 215 -13.19 15.87 0.30
N GLN A 216 -13.74 15.64 1.49
CA GLN A 216 -15.10 16.11 1.83
C GLN A 216 -15.14 17.62 2.10
N ASN A 217 -13.99 18.24 2.41
CA ASN A 217 -13.91 19.64 2.84
C ASN A 217 -12.74 20.39 2.17
N SER A 218 -12.42 20.08 0.91
CA SER A 218 -11.21 20.57 0.22
C SER A 218 -11.15 22.10 0.10
N GLN A 219 -12.29 22.78 0.19
CA GLN A 219 -12.39 24.24 0.23
C GLN A 219 -11.97 24.85 1.59
N LYS A 220 -11.97 24.06 2.67
CA LYS A 220 -11.68 24.50 4.05
C LYS A 220 -10.40 23.87 4.61
N ILE A 221 -10.12 22.62 4.22
CA ILE A 221 -8.94 21.87 4.64
C ILE A 221 -7.92 21.92 3.50
N LYS A 222 -6.80 22.58 3.75
CA LYS A 222 -5.70 22.62 2.78
C LYS A 222 -4.95 21.30 2.76
N LEU A 223 -4.40 20.94 1.60
CA LEU A 223 -3.71 19.66 1.39
C LEU A 223 -2.48 19.55 2.29
N GLU A 224 -1.73 20.63 2.47
CA GLU A 224 -0.54 20.66 3.32
C GLU A 224 -0.84 20.34 4.79
N TYR A 225 -2.03 20.71 5.28
CA TYR A 225 -2.48 20.37 6.62
C TYR A 225 -2.78 18.88 6.75
N ALA A 226 -3.32 18.27 5.70
CA ALA A 226 -3.66 16.84 5.66
C ALA A 226 -2.44 15.93 5.45
N LEU A 227 -1.36 16.45 4.84
CA LEU A 227 -0.13 15.73 4.48
C LEU A 227 1.06 15.94 5.42
N PHE A 228 0.86 16.59 6.58
CA PHE A 228 1.94 16.96 7.52
C PHE A 228 3.01 17.89 6.91
N THR A 229 2.65 18.72 5.93
CA THR A 229 3.59 19.63 5.25
C THR A 229 3.30 21.10 5.49
N SER A 230 2.29 21.43 6.31
CA SER A 230 2.03 22.82 6.68
C SER A 230 3.23 23.41 7.43
N PRO A 231 3.78 24.56 7.01
CA PRO A 231 4.91 25.21 7.69
C PRO A 231 4.48 25.95 8.97
N LEU A 232 3.17 26.14 9.19
CA LEU A 232 2.60 26.94 10.27
C LEU A 232 1.49 26.18 10.98
N VAL A 233 1.21 26.58 12.22
CA VAL A 233 -0.01 26.20 12.93
C VAL A 233 -1.23 26.64 12.13
N VAL A 234 -2.10 25.69 11.81
CA VAL A 234 -3.31 25.90 11.00
C VAL A 234 -4.53 26.14 11.87
N VAL A 235 -4.61 25.43 13.01
CA VAL A 235 -5.70 25.57 13.98
C VAL A 235 -5.12 25.96 15.32
N ASN A 236 -5.59 27.06 15.88
CA ASN A 236 -5.36 27.43 17.28
C ASN A 236 -6.63 27.11 18.07
N ASP A 237 -6.49 26.29 19.09
CA ASP A 237 -7.56 25.86 19.99
C ASP A 237 -7.10 26.16 21.42
N ASP A 238 -7.49 27.33 21.91
CA ASP A 238 -6.97 27.94 23.13
C ASP A 238 -5.42 28.04 23.13
N ARG A 239 -4.74 27.17 23.89
CA ARG A 239 -3.28 27.12 24.00
C ARG A 239 -2.63 26.06 23.11
N LEU A 240 -3.43 25.26 22.40
CA LEU A 240 -2.96 24.17 21.56
C LEU A 240 -2.95 24.61 20.09
N GLY A 241 -1.78 24.50 19.46
CA GLY A 241 -1.60 24.75 18.04
C GLY A 241 -1.45 23.46 17.26
N TYR A 242 -2.28 23.26 16.24
CA TYR A 242 -2.24 22.08 15.37
C TYR A 242 -1.65 22.45 14.01
N GLN A 243 -0.51 21.84 13.68
CA GLN A 243 0.17 22.01 12.40
C GLN A 243 -0.26 20.95 11.36
N ASN A 244 -0.85 19.84 11.80
CA ASN A 244 -1.35 18.79 10.92
C ASN A 244 -2.76 18.33 11.34
N LEU A 245 -3.52 17.84 10.37
CA LEU A 245 -4.90 17.42 10.54
C LEU A 245 -5.02 16.14 11.38
N PHE A 246 -4.02 15.27 11.33
CA PHE A 246 -3.99 14.03 12.08
C PHE A 246 -4.09 14.30 13.59
N ASP A 247 -3.26 15.21 14.11
CA ASP A 247 -3.29 15.62 15.52
C ASP A 247 -4.63 16.23 15.91
N ALA A 248 -5.20 17.08 15.07
CA ALA A 248 -6.48 17.72 15.36
C ALA A 248 -7.62 16.71 15.42
N ILE A 249 -7.64 15.72 14.52
CA ILE A 249 -8.63 14.64 14.56
C ILE A 249 -8.42 13.78 15.81
N LEU A 250 -7.18 13.42 16.12
CA LEU A 250 -6.84 12.58 17.27
C LEU A 250 -7.22 13.25 18.60
N ASP A 251 -6.92 14.54 18.76
CA ASP A 251 -7.25 15.29 19.97
C ASP A 251 -8.75 15.61 20.08
N ALA A 252 -9.47 15.68 18.95
CA ALA A 252 -10.92 15.72 18.96
C ALA A 252 -11.54 14.43 19.52
N HIS A 253 -10.97 13.26 19.20
CA HIS A 253 -11.40 11.99 19.78
C HIS A 253 -11.08 11.92 21.27
N TYR A 254 -9.91 12.38 21.71
CA TYR A 254 -9.58 12.46 23.13
C TYR A 254 -10.57 13.36 23.90
N SER A 255 -10.90 14.53 23.35
CA SER A 255 -11.88 15.45 23.94
C SER A 255 -13.30 14.83 24.01
N ALA A 256 -13.70 14.05 23.00
CA ALA A 256 -14.97 13.34 23.01
C ALA A 256 -15.01 12.22 24.07
N LEU A 257 -13.91 11.47 24.20
CA LEU A 257 -13.75 10.44 25.23
C LEU A 257 -13.83 11.03 26.64
N GLU A 258 -13.16 12.15 26.91
CA GLU A 258 -13.23 12.85 28.21
C GLU A 258 -14.68 13.18 28.59
N LYS A 259 -15.48 13.69 27.65
CA LYS A 259 -16.92 14.01 27.85
C LYS A 259 -17.81 12.78 27.99
N ALA A 260 -17.37 11.62 27.50
CA ALA A 260 -18.09 10.36 27.57
C ALA A 260 -17.66 9.48 28.76
N GLY A 261 -16.78 9.98 29.65
CA GLY A 261 -16.26 9.22 30.80
C GLY A 261 -15.08 8.30 30.45
N GLY A 262 -14.53 8.39 29.25
CA GLY A 262 -13.38 7.64 28.74
C GLY A 262 -12.05 8.40 28.80
N GLY A 263 -11.92 9.45 29.60
CA GLY A 263 -10.72 10.32 29.61
C GLY A 263 -9.41 9.62 30.02
N SER A 264 -9.49 8.44 30.64
CA SER A 264 -8.33 7.60 30.97
C SER A 264 -7.87 6.70 29.81
N LEU A 265 -8.64 6.61 28.73
CA LEU A 265 -8.34 5.73 27.61
C LEU A 265 -7.22 6.30 26.74
N LYS A 266 -6.35 5.40 26.27
CA LYS A 266 -5.46 5.67 25.15
C LYS A 266 -6.19 5.42 23.83
N ILE A 267 -5.80 6.12 22.77
CA ILE A 267 -6.21 5.82 21.40
C ILE A 267 -5.03 5.14 20.69
N VAL A 268 -5.31 4.03 20.00
CA VAL A 268 -4.42 3.41 19.03
C VAL A 268 -5.01 3.69 17.64
N VAL A 269 -4.22 4.26 16.74
CA VAL A 269 -4.65 4.49 15.36
C VAL A 269 -4.50 3.17 14.61
N SER A 270 -5.59 2.41 14.54
CA SER A 270 -5.58 1.03 14.05
C SER A 270 -5.51 0.91 12.54
N GLU A 271 -5.74 2.00 11.82
CA GLU A 271 -5.55 2.13 10.38
C GLU A 271 -5.35 3.60 10.04
N THR A 272 -4.43 3.87 9.13
CA THR A 272 -4.30 5.16 8.49
C THR A 272 -3.48 5.02 7.22
N GLY A 273 -3.66 5.94 6.29
CA GLY A 273 -2.93 5.92 5.04
C GLY A 273 -3.46 7.00 4.11
N TRP A 274 -2.85 7.07 2.94
CA TRP A 274 -3.28 7.98 1.89
C TRP A 274 -3.27 7.24 0.56
N PRO A 275 -4.38 7.28 -0.20
CA PRO A 275 -4.50 6.52 -1.44
C PRO A 275 -3.49 6.99 -2.48
N SER A 276 -2.82 6.04 -3.13
CA SER A 276 -1.86 6.30 -4.20
C SER A 276 -2.50 6.40 -5.59
N ALA A 277 -3.77 6.01 -5.71
CA ALA A 277 -4.62 6.04 -6.91
C ALA A 277 -6.11 5.83 -6.54
N GLY A 278 -6.99 5.84 -7.54
CA GLY A 278 -8.40 5.41 -7.42
C GLY A 278 -9.37 6.45 -6.84
N GLY A 279 -8.92 7.68 -6.63
CA GLY A 279 -9.76 8.82 -6.23
C GLY A 279 -9.52 10.04 -7.13
N ASP A 280 -9.61 11.24 -6.57
CA ASP A 280 -9.25 12.47 -7.27
C ASP A 280 -7.75 12.45 -7.64
N GLU A 281 -7.45 12.40 -8.94
CA GLU A 281 -6.09 12.24 -9.48
C GLU A 281 -5.12 13.36 -9.04
N GLN A 282 -5.63 14.52 -8.61
CA GLN A 282 -4.78 15.61 -8.11
C GLN A 282 -4.23 15.32 -6.71
N VAL A 283 -4.95 14.53 -5.91
CA VAL A 283 -4.61 14.29 -4.50
C VAL A 283 -4.34 12.83 -4.17
N THR A 284 -4.92 11.88 -4.91
CA THR A 284 -4.68 10.44 -4.78
C THR A 284 -3.48 10.01 -5.61
N THR A 285 -2.33 10.59 -5.32
CA THR A 285 -1.08 10.33 -6.02
C THR A 285 -0.14 9.49 -5.18
N THR A 286 0.72 8.71 -5.84
CA THR A 286 1.80 7.98 -5.16
C THR A 286 2.71 8.92 -4.37
N GLU A 287 2.91 10.15 -4.85
CA GLU A 287 3.71 11.15 -4.15
C GLU A 287 3.04 11.62 -2.85
N ASN A 288 1.75 11.95 -2.87
CA ASN A 288 1.03 12.32 -1.66
C ASN A 288 0.93 11.16 -0.67
N ALA A 289 0.76 9.93 -1.17
CA ALA A 289 0.81 8.72 -0.35
C ALA A 289 2.17 8.56 0.34
N ARG A 290 3.26 8.74 -0.40
CA ARG A 290 4.63 8.70 0.12
C ARG A 290 4.88 9.81 1.15
N ILE A 291 4.48 11.04 0.86
CA ILE A 291 4.61 12.20 1.75
C ILE A 291 3.87 11.92 3.07
N TYR A 292 2.60 11.53 2.97
CA TYR A 292 1.77 11.22 4.13
C TYR A 292 2.42 10.14 5.00
N ASN A 293 2.71 8.97 4.42
CA ASN A 293 3.25 7.83 5.15
C ASN A 293 4.62 8.15 5.76
N SER A 294 5.52 8.82 5.01
CA SER A 294 6.87 9.15 5.49
C SER A 294 6.85 10.17 6.63
N ASN A 295 5.96 11.17 6.57
CA ASN A 295 5.85 12.18 7.61
C ASN A 295 5.15 11.62 8.85
N LEU A 296 4.11 10.81 8.65
CA LEU A 296 3.46 10.09 9.73
C LEU A 296 4.48 9.21 10.47
N ILE A 297 5.31 8.45 9.74
CA ILE A 297 6.37 7.61 10.34
C ILE A 297 7.31 8.41 11.24
N LYS A 298 7.64 9.64 10.86
CA LYS A 298 8.49 10.53 11.67
C LYS A 298 7.73 11.10 12.86
N HIS A 299 6.46 11.46 12.65
CA HIS A 299 5.62 12.16 13.63
C HIS A 299 5.23 11.29 14.81
N VAL A 300 4.85 10.03 14.57
CA VAL A 300 4.28 9.14 15.60
C VAL A 300 5.24 8.78 16.75
N LYS A 301 6.53 9.09 16.59
CA LYS A 301 7.54 9.01 17.66
C LYS A 301 7.32 10.04 18.77
N GLY A 302 6.71 11.18 18.45
CA GLY A 302 6.25 12.18 19.41
C GLY A 302 4.80 11.92 19.83
N GLY A 303 4.17 12.96 20.37
CA GLY A 303 2.74 12.98 20.69
C GLY A 303 2.00 14.13 20.00
N THR A 304 0.70 14.25 20.30
CA THR A 304 -0.14 15.35 19.82
C THR A 304 0.00 16.59 20.70
N PRO A 305 -0.48 17.78 20.29
CA PRO A 305 -0.52 18.96 21.16
C PRO A 305 -1.21 18.72 22.51
N LYS A 306 -2.32 17.97 22.57
CA LYS A 306 -3.00 17.63 23.84
C LYS A 306 -2.26 16.54 24.64
N LYS A 307 -1.44 15.70 24.00
CA LYS A 307 -0.71 14.58 24.61
C LYS A 307 0.77 14.52 24.14
N PRO A 308 1.60 15.53 24.43
CA PRO A 308 2.90 15.72 23.77
C PRO A 308 3.96 14.66 24.11
N GLU A 309 3.85 14.03 25.28
CA GLU A 309 4.79 13.00 25.78
C GLU A 309 4.28 11.57 25.55
N SER A 310 3.22 11.39 24.76
CA SER A 310 2.61 10.09 24.50
C SER A 310 2.84 9.66 23.06
N PRO A 311 3.78 8.72 22.83
CA PRO A 311 3.94 8.04 21.55
C PRO A 311 2.61 7.54 20.96
N ILE A 312 2.47 7.62 19.63
CA ILE A 312 1.23 7.29 18.93
C ILE A 312 1.35 5.91 18.26
N ASP A 313 0.73 4.90 18.85
CA ASP A 313 0.62 3.58 18.23
C ASP A 313 -0.23 3.66 16.96
N THR A 314 0.39 3.42 15.81
CA THR A 314 -0.23 3.65 14.50
C THR A 314 0.04 2.51 13.53
N TYR A 315 -0.98 2.09 12.77
CA TYR A 315 -0.88 1.04 11.74
C TYR A 315 -1.17 1.60 10.35
N LEU A 316 -0.20 1.50 9.43
CA LEU A 316 -0.31 1.96 8.04
C LEU A 316 -1.10 0.98 7.18
N SER A 317 -2.02 1.47 6.34
CA SER A 317 -2.61 0.69 5.25
C SER A 317 -1.69 0.73 4.00
N ASP A 318 -1.72 -0.36 3.24
CA ASP A 318 -0.59 -0.90 2.49
C ASP A 318 0.03 -0.01 1.38
N SER A 319 1.34 -0.15 1.20
CA SER A 319 2.13 0.27 0.02
C SER A 319 3.06 -0.89 -0.36
N LEU A 320 2.50 -1.91 -1.02
CA LEU A 320 3.21 -3.15 -1.38
C LEU A 320 4.40 -2.94 -2.33
N ALA A 321 4.48 -1.80 -3.00
CA ALA A 321 5.49 -1.54 -4.03
C ALA A 321 6.93 -1.66 -3.51
N GLN A 322 7.16 -1.38 -2.23
CA GLN A 322 8.50 -1.49 -1.61
C GLN A 322 8.99 -2.94 -1.49
N PHE A 323 8.09 -3.92 -1.53
CA PHE A 323 8.41 -5.33 -1.34
C PHE A 323 8.66 -6.09 -2.65
N LEU A 324 8.35 -5.48 -3.80
CA LEU A 324 8.43 -6.10 -5.12
C LEU A 324 9.85 -6.59 -5.45
N VAL A 325 10.85 -5.71 -5.42
CA VAL A 325 12.24 -6.06 -5.77
C VAL A 325 12.85 -7.07 -4.79
N PRO A 326 12.66 -6.95 -3.46
CA PRO A 326 13.04 -8.01 -2.52
C PRO A 326 12.45 -9.39 -2.88
N ALA A 327 11.16 -9.46 -3.20
CA ALA A 327 10.52 -10.72 -3.59
C ALA A 327 11.11 -11.29 -4.88
N MET A 328 11.34 -10.45 -5.89
CA MET A 328 11.98 -10.86 -7.15
C MET A 328 13.39 -11.43 -6.93
N ARG A 329 14.17 -10.82 -6.03
CA ARG A 329 15.51 -11.33 -5.65
C ARG A 329 15.42 -12.71 -5.02
N ASN A 330 14.45 -12.95 -4.13
CA ASN A 330 14.27 -14.26 -3.52
C ASN A 330 13.92 -15.34 -4.56
N ILE A 331 13.01 -15.03 -5.50
CA ILE A 331 12.65 -15.95 -6.59
C ILE A 331 13.87 -16.23 -7.47
N GLN A 332 14.63 -15.20 -7.83
CA GLN A 332 15.84 -15.34 -8.63
C GLN A 332 16.90 -16.21 -7.94
N ASN A 333 17.07 -16.05 -6.63
CA ASN A 333 17.95 -16.90 -5.83
C ASN A 333 17.49 -18.36 -5.82
N ALA A 334 16.20 -18.61 -5.70
CA ALA A 334 15.64 -19.96 -5.75
C ALA A 334 15.85 -20.63 -7.12
N ILE A 335 15.58 -19.90 -8.21
CA ILE A 335 15.83 -20.35 -9.60
C ILE A 335 17.32 -20.65 -9.80
N SER A 336 18.20 -19.76 -9.32
CA SER A 336 19.64 -19.93 -9.44
C SER A 336 20.15 -21.13 -8.65
N SER A 337 19.61 -21.35 -7.45
CA SER A 337 19.90 -22.54 -6.62
C SER A 337 19.46 -23.83 -7.29
N GLY A 338 18.36 -23.78 -8.06
CA GLY A 338 17.91 -24.88 -8.91
C GLY A 338 18.70 -25.08 -10.20
N SER A 339 19.76 -24.30 -10.44
CA SER A 339 20.51 -24.27 -11.72
C SER A 339 19.65 -23.92 -12.95
N LEU A 340 18.56 -23.18 -12.74
CA LEU A 340 17.60 -22.77 -13.79
C LEU A 340 17.80 -21.30 -14.24
N GLY A 341 18.79 -20.58 -13.71
CA GLY A 341 18.99 -19.13 -13.96
C GLY A 341 19.26 -18.75 -15.43
N ASN A 342 19.69 -19.71 -16.25
CA ASN A 342 19.87 -19.53 -17.70
C ASN A 342 18.61 -19.87 -18.50
N GLN A 343 17.61 -20.51 -17.89
CA GLN A 343 16.37 -20.97 -18.53
C GLN A 343 15.17 -20.12 -18.13
N ILE A 344 15.12 -19.67 -16.87
CA ILE A 344 13.99 -18.93 -16.31
C ILE A 344 14.47 -17.53 -15.92
N LYS A 345 13.80 -16.52 -16.47
CA LYS A 345 14.02 -15.12 -16.13
C LYS A 345 12.95 -14.64 -15.16
N VAL A 346 13.36 -13.92 -14.12
CA VAL A 346 12.44 -13.24 -13.21
C VAL A 346 12.20 -11.83 -13.71
N SER A 347 10.94 -11.50 -13.92
CA SER A 347 10.50 -10.14 -14.27
C SER A 347 9.12 -9.86 -13.68
N THR A 348 8.60 -8.66 -13.89
CA THR A 348 7.28 -8.24 -13.47
C THR A 348 6.70 -7.25 -14.48
N ALA A 349 5.39 -7.24 -14.61
CA ALA A 349 4.67 -6.43 -15.58
C ALA A 349 4.30 -5.05 -15.03
N PHE A 350 4.34 -4.05 -15.91
CA PHE A 350 3.81 -2.70 -15.67
C PHE A 350 2.98 -2.29 -16.86
N ASP A 351 1.96 -1.48 -16.62
CA ASP A 351 1.23 -0.83 -17.71
C ASP A 351 1.89 0.51 -18.11
N THR A 352 1.44 1.08 -19.22
CA THR A 352 2.02 2.30 -19.80
C THR A 352 1.85 3.56 -18.96
N THR A 353 1.06 3.55 -17.88
CA THR A 353 0.90 4.71 -16.97
C THR A 353 2.20 5.07 -16.26
N VAL A 354 3.17 4.16 -16.19
CA VAL A 354 4.51 4.45 -15.64
C VAL A 354 5.30 5.49 -16.46
N LEU A 355 4.88 5.75 -17.71
CA LEU A 355 5.47 6.77 -18.58
C LEU A 355 4.90 8.16 -18.24
N GLY A 356 5.78 9.15 -18.11
CA GLY A 356 5.42 10.53 -17.80
C GLY A 356 5.30 11.38 -19.06
N VAL A 357 6.38 11.42 -19.85
CA VAL A 357 6.36 11.95 -21.22
C VAL A 357 6.46 10.77 -22.16
N SER A 358 5.52 10.67 -23.10
CA SER A 358 5.46 9.61 -24.12
C SER A 358 5.22 10.15 -25.53
N PHE A 359 5.25 11.47 -25.71
CA PHE A 359 5.11 12.09 -27.03
C PHE A 359 6.03 13.32 -27.18
N PRO A 360 6.73 13.47 -28.32
CA PRO A 360 6.93 12.42 -29.34
C PRO A 360 7.72 11.23 -28.75
N PRO A 361 7.67 10.03 -29.35
CA PRO A 361 8.20 8.80 -28.73
C PRO A 361 9.63 8.90 -28.21
N SER A 362 10.52 9.58 -28.93
CA SER A 362 11.91 9.82 -28.58
C SER A 362 12.08 10.57 -27.26
N LYS A 363 11.05 11.26 -26.76
CA LYS A 363 11.03 11.97 -25.46
C LYS A 363 10.54 11.12 -24.29
N GLY A 364 10.25 9.84 -24.52
CA GLY A 364 9.90 8.85 -23.52
C GLY A 364 10.69 8.98 -22.21
N VAL A 365 10.02 9.18 -21.07
CA VAL A 365 10.65 9.17 -19.75
C VAL A 365 9.70 8.57 -18.72
N PHE A 366 10.22 7.80 -17.77
CA PHE A 366 9.44 7.34 -16.63
C PHE A 366 9.04 8.51 -15.73
N ARG A 367 7.83 8.42 -15.19
CA ARG A 367 7.34 9.29 -14.12
C ARG A 367 8.30 9.34 -12.95
N SER A 368 8.62 10.54 -12.49
CA SER A 368 9.57 10.74 -11.39
C SER A 368 9.08 10.12 -10.08
N GLU A 369 7.76 10.10 -9.87
CA GLU A 369 7.07 9.57 -8.70
C GLU A 369 7.24 8.05 -8.53
N TYR A 370 7.50 7.32 -9.62
CA TYR A 370 7.75 5.87 -9.57
C TYR A 370 9.22 5.50 -9.45
N ARG A 371 10.17 6.45 -9.50
CA ARG A 371 11.61 6.16 -9.46
C ARG A 371 12.05 5.35 -8.26
N ALA A 372 11.43 5.56 -7.09
CA ALA A 372 11.75 4.81 -5.88
C ALA A 372 11.51 3.30 -6.03
N VAL A 373 10.59 2.90 -6.92
CA VAL A 373 10.25 1.51 -7.22
C VAL A 373 10.94 1.06 -8.51
N LEU A 374 10.92 1.89 -9.56
CA LEU A 374 11.46 1.56 -10.87
C LEU A 374 12.99 1.49 -10.88
N ASN A 375 13.70 2.34 -10.16
CA ASN A 375 15.17 2.30 -10.15
C ASN A 375 15.71 0.97 -9.62
N PRO A 376 15.32 0.49 -8.41
CA PRO A 376 15.82 -0.79 -7.90
C PRO A 376 15.33 -1.98 -8.75
N LEU A 377 14.15 -1.88 -9.35
CA LEU A 377 13.64 -2.89 -10.29
C LEU A 377 14.48 -2.96 -11.57
N ILE A 378 14.70 -1.81 -12.23
CA ILE A 378 15.46 -1.73 -13.47
C ILE A 378 16.87 -2.26 -13.24
N ALA A 379 17.50 -1.87 -12.14
CA ALA A 379 18.80 -2.42 -11.73
C ALA A 379 18.74 -3.95 -11.61
N PHE A 380 17.73 -4.48 -10.91
CA PHE A 380 17.53 -5.93 -10.81
C PHE A 380 17.37 -6.61 -12.18
N LEU A 381 16.59 -6.04 -13.10
CA LEU A 381 16.39 -6.61 -14.43
C LEU A 381 17.70 -6.61 -15.24
N VAL A 382 18.47 -5.51 -15.19
CA VAL A 382 19.78 -5.39 -15.83
C VAL A 382 20.74 -6.43 -15.28
N ASP A 383 20.86 -6.54 -13.95
CA ASP A 383 21.78 -7.46 -13.27
C ASP A 383 21.51 -8.94 -13.64
N ASN A 384 20.26 -9.28 -13.96
CA ASN A 384 19.83 -10.66 -14.23
C ASN A 384 19.60 -10.96 -15.72
N ASN A 385 19.84 -9.98 -16.60
CA ASN A 385 19.51 -10.04 -18.02
C ASN A 385 18.06 -10.51 -18.24
N SER A 386 17.15 -9.95 -17.45
CA SER A 386 15.71 -10.20 -17.54
C SER A 386 15.04 -9.11 -18.37
N PRO A 387 14.04 -9.42 -19.21
CA PRO A 387 13.31 -8.40 -19.94
C PRO A 387 12.44 -7.56 -18.99
N LEU A 388 12.07 -6.36 -19.40
CA LEU A 388 10.94 -5.65 -18.81
C LEU A 388 9.65 -6.14 -19.47
N LEU A 389 8.64 -6.49 -18.68
CA LEU A 389 7.32 -6.87 -19.18
C LEU A 389 6.42 -5.62 -19.22
N LEU A 390 5.89 -5.30 -20.40
CA LEU A 390 5.05 -4.12 -20.60
C LEU A 390 3.65 -4.53 -21.08
N ASN A 391 2.65 -4.19 -20.28
CA ASN A 391 1.25 -4.27 -20.66
C ASN A 391 0.88 -3.01 -21.44
N MET A 392 0.65 -3.15 -22.74
CA MET A 392 0.52 -2.04 -23.67
C MET A 392 -0.75 -2.19 -24.50
N TYR A 393 -1.66 -1.24 -24.36
CA TYR A 393 -2.96 -1.27 -25.02
C TYR A 393 -3.20 0.04 -25.79
N PRO A 394 -2.89 0.08 -27.10
CA PRO A 394 -3.24 1.20 -27.98
C PRO A 394 -4.73 1.59 -27.90
N TYR A 395 -5.61 0.63 -27.62
CA TYR A 395 -7.02 0.88 -27.36
C TYR A 395 -7.24 1.93 -26.26
N PHE A 396 -6.58 1.84 -25.10
CA PHE A 396 -6.79 2.78 -23.99
C PHE A 396 -6.26 4.18 -24.33
N ALA A 397 -5.12 4.25 -25.05
CA ALA A 397 -4.59 5.52 -25.55
C ALA A 397 -5.56 6.16 -26.56
N TYR A 398 -6.15 5.36 -27.46
CA TYR A 398 -7.18 5.83 -28.38
C TYR A 398 -8.44 6.32 -27.65
N SER A 399 -9.02 5.48 -26.79
CA SER A 399 -10.27 5.78 -26.10
C SER A 399 -10.16 6.97 -25.14
N GLY A 400 -8.99 7.16 -24.53
CA GLY A 400 -8.73 8.27 -23.60
C GLY A 400 -8.32 9.58 -24.28
N SER A 401 -8.01 9.58 -25.58
CA SER A 401 -7.44 10.74 -26.28
C SER A 401 -8.41 11.89 -26.59
N SER A 402 -9.71 11.74 -26.28
CA SER A 402 -10.75 12.72 -26.67
C SER A 402 -10.77 13.06 -28.17
N GLY A 403 -10.28 12.16 -29.04
CA GLY A 403 -10.26 12.33 -30.50
C GLY A 403 -8.89 12.68 -31.10
N ASP A 404 -7.87 12.95 -30.28
CA ASP A 404 -6.53 13.29 -30.76
C ASP A 404 -5.81 12.10 -31.41
N VAL A 405 -6.14 10.87 -30.98
CA VAL A 405 -5.61 9.64 -31.57
C VAL A 405 -6.61 9.12 -32.59
N ARG A 406 -6.16 9.00 -33.85
CA ARG A 406 -6.98 8.43 -34.92
C ARG A 406 -7.12 6.92 -34.76
N LEU A 407 -8.32 6.40 -35.07
CA LEU A 407 -8.60 4.96 -35.00
C LEU A 407 -7.74 4.15 -35.97
N ASP A 408 -7.48 4.65 -37.18
CA ASP A 408 -6.65 3.95 -38.17
C ASP A 408 -5.18 3.84 -37.73
N TYR A 409 -4.67 4.83 -37.02
CA TYR A 409 -3.37 4.79 -36.37
C TYR A 409 -3.32 3.74 -35.25
N ALA A 410 -4.39 3.62 -34.46
CA ALA A 410 -4.49 2.65 -33.38
C ALA A 410 -4.67 1.19 -33.87
N LEU A 411 -5.29 1.00 -35.05
CA LEU A 411 -5.60 -0.31 -35.64
C LEU A 411 -4.59 -0.82 -36.68
N PHE A 412 -3.43 -0.14 -36.84
CA PHE A 412 -2.42 -0.44 -37.87
C PHE A 412 -2.94 -0.30 -39.32
N THR A 413 -3.91 0.57 -39.58
CA THR A 413 -4.50 0.76 -40.92
C THR A 413 -4.23 2.13 -41.53
N ALA A 414 -3.45 3.00 -40.86
CA ALA A 414 -3.08 4.29 -41.43
C ALA A 414 -2.25 4.10 -42.72
N PRO A 415 -2.59 4.81 -43.82
CA PRO A 415 -1.97 4.60 -45.13
C PRO A 415 -0.57 5.24 -45.27
N SER A 416 -0.20 6.11 -44.33
CA SER A 416 1.05 6.86 -44.32
C SER A 416 1.51 7.12 -42.89
N VAL A 417 2.71 7.68 -42.74
CA VAL A 417 3.23 8.16 -41.45
C VAL A 417 2.22 9.15 -40.83
N VAL A 418 1.88 8.92 -39.56
CA VAL A 418 0.97 9.76 -38.77
C VAL A 418 1.77 10.65 -37.82
N VAL A 419 2.84 10.12 -37.24
CA VAL A 419 3.74 10.86 -36.34
C VAL A 419 5.16 10.81 -36.91
N GLN A 420 5.76 11.98 -37.11
CA GLN A 420 7.16 12.13 -37.46
C GLN A 420 7.93 12.62 -36.23
N ASP A 421 8.96 11.89 -35.82
CA ASP A 421 9.79 12.17 -34.65
C ASP A 421 11.26 12.10 -35.04
N GLY A 422 11.82 13.27 -35.39
CA GLY A 422 13.12 13.35 -36.03
C GLY A 422 13.11 12.53 -37.34
N ASN A 423 13.98 11.53 -37.42
CA ASN A 423 14.09 10.63 -38.57
C ASN A 423 13.17 9.40 -38.48
N LEU A 424 12.46 9.21 -37.37
CA LEU A 424 11.56 8.07 -37.15
C LEU A 424 10.14 8.44 -37.54
N GLY A 425 9.55 7.66 -38.44
CA GLY A 425 8.14 7.80 -38.85
C GLY A 425 7.30 6.67 -38.28
N TYR A 426 6.19 6.99 -37.62
CA TYR A 426 5.25 6.04 -37.05
C TYR A 426 3.94 6.08 -37.81
N ASN A 427 3.54 4.95 -38.38
CA ASN A 427 2.25 4.75 -39.03
C ASN A 427 1.27 3.93 -38.16
N ASN A 428 1.68 3.48 -36.98
CA ASN A 428 0.82 2.82 -36.01
C ASN A 428 1.17 3.25 -34.57
N LEU A 429 0.16 3.28 -33.71
CA LEU A 429 0.28 3.76 -32.33
C LEU A 429 1.07 2.80 -31.44
N PHE A 430 1.01 1.49 -31.73
CA PHE A 430 1.73 0.47 -30.98
C PHE A 430 3.24 0.74 -30.97
N ASP A 431 3.83 1.01 -32.14
CA ASP A 431 5.24 1.35 -32.27
C ASP A 431 5.59 2.62 -31.50
N ALA A 432 4.76 3.65 -31.58
CA ALA A 432 5.00 4.91 -30.88
C ALA A 432 4.99 4.74 -29.36
N ILE A 433 4.07 3.94 -28.80
CA ILE A 433 4.03 3.65 -27.36
C ILE A 433 5.25 2.81 -26.95
N LEU A 434 5.58 1.77 -27.71
CA LEU A 434 6.71 0.89 -27.40
C LEU A 434 8.05 1.64 -27.45
N ASP A 435 8.25 2.48 -28.46
CA ASP A 435 9.48 3.25 -28.61
C ASP A 435 9.58 4.36 -27.56
N SER A 436 8.45 4.85 -27.04
CA SER A 436 8.44 5.70 -25.84
C SER A 436 8.97 4.98 -24.60
N ALA A 437 8.60 3.72 -24.41
CA ALA A 437 9.10 2.92 -23.29
C ALA A 437 10.60 2.60 -23.45
N TYR A 438 11.06 2.30 -24.68
CA TYR A 438 12.49 2.14 -24.95
C TYR A 438 13.28 3.42 -24.68
N ALA A 439 12.77 4.57 -25.11
CA ALA A 439 13.41 5.86 -24.85
C ALA A 439 13.46 6.18 -23.34
N ALA A 440 12.43 5.77 -22.58
CA ALA A 440 12.40 5.91 -21.12
C ALA A 440 13.46 5.03 -20.42
N LEU A 441 13.59 3.77 -20.86
CA LEU A 441 14.64 2.87 -20.38
C LEU A 441 16.03 3.39 -20.69
N GLU A 442 16.26 3.91 -21.89
CA GLU A 442 17.54 4.49 -22.29
C GLU A 442 17.93 5.67 -21.38
N ARG A 443 16.98 6.57 -21.09
CA ARG A 443 17.18 7.68 -20.14
C ARG A 443 17.40 7.23 -18.70
N ALA A 444 16.83 6.10 -18.32
CA ALA A 444 17.04 5.49 -17.00
C ALA A 444 18.38 4.73 -16.91
N GLY A 445 19.21 4.75 -17.97
CA GLY A 445 20.49 4.03 -18.01
C GLY A 445 20.37 2.54 -18.30
N ALA A 446 19.21 2.10 -18.79
CA ALA A 446 18.87 0.69 -19.02
C ALA A 446 18.49 0.40 -20.48
N GLY A 447 19.08 1.13 -21.45
CA GLY A 447 18.81 0.96 -22.88
C GLY A 447 19.21 -0.40 -23.47
N SER A 448 19.90 -1.24 -22.70
CA SER A 448 20.22 -2.63 -23.02
C SER A 448 19.04 -3.60 -22.77
N LEU A 449 18.08 -3.23 -21.92
CA LEU A 449 16.95 -4.09 -21.60
C LEU A 449 16.04 -4.28 -22.82
N ALA A 450 15.65 -5.52 -23.07
CA ALA A 450 14.56 -5.84 -23.97
C ALA A 450 13.22 -5.57 -23.29
N ILE A 451 12.22 -5.15 -24.07
CA ILE A 451 10.82 -5.12 -23.64
C ILE A 451 10.11 -6.31 -24.28
N VAL A 452 9.46 -7.12 -23.45
CA VAL A 452 8.45 -8.08 -23.89
C VAL A 452 7.09 -7.42 -23.68
N VAL A 453 6.25 -7.41 -24.72
CA VAL A 453 4.89 -6.91 -24.61
C VAL A 453 4.04 -8.01 -24.00
N SER A 454 3.96 -8.03 -22.67
CA SER A 454 3.34 -9.11 -21.89
C SER A 454 1.82 -9.15 -22.02
N GLU A 455 1.20 -8.03 -22.37
CA GLU A 455 -0.21 -7.98 -22.71
C GLU A 455 -0.47 -6.88 -23.73
N THR A 456 -1.26 -7.21 -24.75
CA THR A 456 -1.86 -6.23 -25.67
C THR A 456 -3.06 -6.85 -26.36
N GLY A 457 -4.03 -6.06 -26.78
CA GLY A 457 -5.20 -6.57 -27.49
C GLY A 457 -6.14 -5.47 -27.90
N TRP A 458 -7.33 -5.85 -28.35
CA TRP A 458 -8.43 -4.93 -28.58
C TRP A 458 -9.76 -5.61 -28.23
N PRO A 459 -10.61 -4.99 -27.41
CA PRO A 459 -11.84 -5.62 -26.97
C PRO A 459 -12.89 -5.60 -28.06
N SER A 460 -13.69 -6.66 -28.15
CA SER A 460 -14.70 -6.80 -29.21
C SER A 460 -16.05 -6.18 -28.87
N ALA A 461 -16.26 -5.75 -27.62
CA ALA A 461 -17.51 -5.15 -27.12
C ALA A 461 -17.27 -4.45 -25.77
N GLY A 462 -18.31 -3.80 -25.24
CA GLY A 462 -18.33 -3.24 -23.88
C GLY A 462 -17.95 -1.76 -23.77
N ALA A 463 -17.51 -1.09 -24.85
CA ALA A 463 -17.28 0.35 -24.89
C ALA A 463 -17.31 0.94 -26.33
N ASN A 464 -16.88 2.20 -26.49
CA ASN A 464 -16.80 2.85 -27.78
C ASN A 464 -15.67 2.28 -28.65
N SER A 465 -15.93 2.08 -29.94
CA SER A 465 -14.98 1.49 -30.90
C SER A 465 -14.49 0.07 -30.56
N THR A 466 -15.21 -0.63 -29.69
CA THR A 466 -14.97 -2.05 -29.37
C THR A 466 -15.96 -2.89 -30.17
N THR A 467 -15.52 -3.39 -31.32
CA THR A 467 -16.33 -4.23 -32.20
C THR A 467 -15.55 -5.48 -32.57
N ILE A 468 -16.24 -6.54 -32.97
CA ILE A 468 -15.61 -7.76 -33.52
C ILE A 468 -14.66 -7.39 -34.67
N ASP A 469 -15.05 -6.47 -35.55
CA ASP A 469 -14.22 -6.04 -36.68
C ASP A 469 -12.97 -5.27 -36.26
N ASN A 470 -13.07 -4.36 -35.28
CA ASN A 470 -11.90 -3.64 -34.78
C ASN A 470 -10.96 -4.59 -34.04
N ALA A 471 -11.50 -5.49 -33.22
CA ALA A 471 -10.72 -6.51 -32.52
C ALA A 471 -9.98 -7.44 -33.49
N ARG A 472 -10.67 -7.93 -34.52
CA ARG A 472 -10.08 -8.70 -35.61
C ARG A 472 -8.98 -7.93 -36.32
N THR A 473 -9.23 -6.67 -36.67
CA THR A 473 -8.30 -5.82 -37.40
C THR A 473 -7.02 -5.60 -36.59
N TYR A 474 -7.15 -5.18 -35.34
CA TYR A 474 -6.01 -4.95 -34.45
C TYR A 474 -5.17 -6.22 -34.27
N ASN A 475 -5.80 -7.31 -33.83
CA ASN A 475 -5.07 -8.55 -33.49
C ASN A 475 -4.43 -9.19 -34.74
N SER A 476 -5.12 -9.18 -35.88
CA SER A 476 -4.56 -9.72 -37.13
C SER A 476 -3.38 -8.90 -37.65
N ASN A 477 -3.45 -7.57 -37.52
CA ASN A 477 -2.36 -6.70 -37.96
C ASN A 477 -1.17 -6.75 -37.00
N LEU A 478 -1.44 -6.82 -35.69
CA LEU A 478 -0.43 -7.02 -34.66
C LEU A 478 0.42 -8.26 -34.95
N ILE A 479 -0.20 -9.42 -35.18
CA ILE A 479 0.50 -10.69 -35.48
C ILE A 479 1.46 -10.54 -36.67
N LYS A 480 1.02 -9.84 -37.72
CA LYS A 480 1.84 -9.58 -38.91
C LYS A 480 2.96 -8.59 -38.64
N HIS A 481 2.69 -7.62 -37.76
CA HIS A 481 3.57 -6.48 -37.49
C HIS A 481 4.73 -6.85 -36.56
N VAL A 482 4.46 -7.55 -35.45
CA VAL A 482 5.46 -7.84 -34.40
C VAL A 482 6.69 -8.60 -34.90
N LYS A 483 6.60 -9.26 -36.06
CA LYS A 483 7.71 -9.94 -36.74
C LYS A 483 8.79 -8.97 -37.26
N LYS A 484 8.49 -7.67 -37.41
CA LYS A 484 9.33 -6.67 -38.10
C LYS A 484 10.13 -5.77 -37.15
N GLY A 485 9.68 -5.63 -35.90
CA GLY A 485 10.20 -4.62 -34.96
C GLY A 485 9.55 -3.25 -35.15
N THR A 486 10.08 -2.26 -34.43
CA THR A 486 9.61 -0.86 -34.44
C THR A 486 10.58 0.05 -35.21
N PRO A 487 10.22 1.31 -35.51
CA PRO A 487 11.16 2.29 -36.05
C PRO A 487 12.43 2.47 -35.21
N TRP A 488 12.35 2.45 -33.87
CA TRP A 488 13.53 2.57 -32.98
C TRP A 488 14.37 1.28 -32.90
N LYS A 489 13.74 0.11 -33.00
CA LYS A 489 14.40 -1.21 -32.98
C LYS A 489 14.04 -2.02 -34.24
N PRO A 490 14.47 -1.58 -35.44
CA PRO A 490 14.08 -2.23 -36.70
C PRO A 490 14.71 -3.62 -36.84
N GLY A 491 13.97 -4.55 -37.45
CA GLY A 491 14.45 -5.90 -37.75
C GLY A 491 14.55 -6.84 -36.55
N LYS A 492 14.07 -6.42 -35.36
CA LYS A 492 13.99 -7.26 -34.17
C LYS A 492 12.54 -7.65 -33.90
N PRO A 493 12.18 -8.94 -33.95
CA PRO A 493 10.85 -9.37 -33.55
C PRO A 493 10.52 -8.93 -32.12
N ILE A 494 9.28 -8.53 -31.91
CA ILE A 494 8.76 -8.07 -30.63
C ILE A 494 8.04 -9.25 -29.99
N GLU A 495 8.63 -9.82 -28.93
CA GLU A 495 7.94 -10.85 -28.17
C GLU A 495 6.68 -10.25 -27.55
N THR A 496 5.52 -10.81 -27.93
CA THR A 496 4.21 -10.18 -27.69
C THR A 496 3.19 -11.25 -27.34
N CYS A 497 2.48 -11.04 -26.24
CA CYS A 497 1.37 -11.85 -25.80
C CYS A 497 0.05 -11.11 -26.06
N ILE A 498 -0.83 -11.73 -26.87
CA ILE A 498 -2.16 -11.20 -27.11
C ILE A 498 -3.04 -11.51 -25.89
N PHE A 499 -3.59 -10.46 -25.31
CA PHE A 499 -4.61 -10.51 -24.28
C PHE A 499 -6.00 -10.50 -24.94
N ALA A 500 -6.79 -11.57 -24.88
CA ALA A 500 -6.52 -12.87 -24.26
C ALA A 500 -7.11 -14.03 -25.09
N MET A 501 -6.89 -15.27 -24.65
CA MET A 501 -7.42 -16.44 -25.34
C MET A 501 -8.96 -16.47 -25.35
N PHE A 502 -9.59 -16.20 -24.20
CA PHE A 502 -11.06 -16.26 -24.04
C PHE A 502 -11.62 -15.00 -23.40
N ASP A 503 -12.90 -14.75 -23.64
CA ASP A 503 -13.68 -13.77 -22.90
C ASP A 503 -13.84 -14.18 -21.43
N GLU A 504 -13.66 -13.22 -20.51
CA GLU A 504 -13.64 -13.44 -19.08
C GLU A 504 -14.87 -12.81 -18.42
N ASN A 505 -16.01 -13.50 -18.49
CA ASN A 505 -17.35 -12.97 -18.16
C ASN A 505 -17.57 -12.48 -16.71
N LYS A 506 -16.64 -12.79 -15.78
CA LYS A 506 -16.67 -12.32 -14.39
C LYS A 506 -15.90 -11.02 -14.16
N LYS A 507 -15.18 -10.51 -15.17
CA LYS A 507 -14.45 -9.25 -15.05
C LYS A 507 -15.40 -8.05 -15.02
N THR A 508 -14.93 -7.00 -14.37
CA THR A 508 -15.55 -5.67 -14.34
C THR A 508 -14.47 -4.62 -14.57
N PRO A 509 -14.74 -3.51 -15.27
CA PRO A 509 -16.01 -3.10 -15.91
C PRO A 509 -16.40 -3.93 -17.15
N GLU A 510 -17.57 -3.69 -17.76
CA GLU A 510 -18.13 -4.50 -18.86
C GLU A 510 -17.14 -4.76 -20.01
N LEU A 511 -16.36 -3.74 -20.39
CA LEU A 511 -15.27 -3.83 -21.36
C LEU A 511 -14.33 -5.02 -21.13
N GLU A 512 -13.95 -5.26 -19.86
CA GLU A 512 -12.94 -6.25 -19.47
C GLU A 512 -13.38 -7.70 -19.75
N LYS A 513 -14.65 -7.92 -20.06
CA LYS A 513 -15.18 -9.24 -20.39
C LYS A 513 -14.90 -9.66 -21.82
N HIS A 514 -14.52 -8.74 -22.72
CA HIS A 514 -14.63 -8.93 -24.18
C HIS A 514 -13.29 -8.93 -24.95
N TRP A 515 -12.17 -9.22 -24.29
CA TRP A 515 -10.82 -9.24 -24.88
C TRP A 515 -10.45 -10.55 -25.60
N GLY A 516 -11.27 -11.59 -25.48
CA GLY A 516 -10.98 -12.91 -26.02
C GLY A 516 -10.89 -12.95 -27.54
N LEU A 517 -9.93 -13.72 -28.04
CA LEU A 517 -9.87 -14.19 -29.44
C LEU A 517 -10.97 -15.24 -29.70
N PHE A 518 -11.29 -16.04 -28.68
CA PHE A 518 -12.31 -17.07 -28.69
C PHE A 518 -13.40 -16.76 -27.66
N SER A 519 -14.61 -17.23 -27.94
CA SER A 519 -15.67 -17.26 -26.94
C SER A 519 -15.51 -18.47 -26.01
N PRO A 520 -16.17 -18.51 -24.83
CA PRO A 520 -16.00 -19.61 -23.87
C PRO A 520 -16.35 -21.01 -24.41
N ASN A 521 -17.15 -21.09 -25.48
CA ASN A 521 -17.47 -22.35 -26.17
C ASN A 521 -16.37 -22.82 -27.16
N LYS A 522 -15.20 -22.16 -27.15
CA LYS A 522 -14.02 -22.42 -27.99
C LYS A 522 -14.18 -22.03 -29.46
N GLN A 523 -15.29 -21.40 -29.85
CA GLN A 523 -15.42 -20.86 -31.20
C GLN A 523 -14.66 -19.54 -31.34
N PRO A 524 -13.90 -19.34 -32.43
CA PRO A 524 -13.25 -18.07 -32.69
C PRO A 524 -14.31 -16.97 -32.86
N LYS A 525 -14.08 -15.82 -32.25
CA LYS A 525 -15.00 -14.66 -32.41
C LYS A 525 -14.87 -14.00 -33.77
N TYR A 526 -13.72 -14.20 -34.41
CA TYR A 526 -13.39 -13.72 -35.74
C TYR A 526 -12.26 -14.57 -36.33
N PRO A 527 -12.13 -14.66 -37.67
CA PRO A 527 -11.00 -15.32 -38.30
C PRO A 527 -9.68 -14.67 -37.87
N ILE A 528 -8.73 -15.48 -37.42
CA ILE A 528 -7.39 -15.06 -37.02
C ILE A 528 -6.38 -16.11 -37.45
N ASP A 529 -5.25 -15.68 -38.00
CA ASP A 529 -4.14 -16.55 -38.41
C ASP A 529 -2.90 -16.15 -37.62
N PHE A 530 -2.31 -17.12 -36.93
CA PHE A 530 -1.14 -16.94 -36.09
C PHE A 530 0.18 -17.24 -36.82
N ASN A 531 0.11 -17.77 -38.05
CA ASN A 531 1.29 -18.22 -38.79
C ASN A 531 2.08 -17.09 -39.47
#